data_AF-A0A6A4C1Z5-F1
#
_entry.id   AF-A0A6A4C1Z5-F1
#
_cell.length_a   1.000
_cell.length_b   1.000
_cell.length_c   1.000
_cell.angle_alpha   90.00
_cell.angle_beta   90.00
_cell.angle_gamma   90.00
#
_symmetry.space_group_name_H-M   'P 1'
#
loop_
_entity.id
_entity.type
_entity.pdbx_description
1 polymer ?
#
loop_
_entity_poly.entity_id
_entity_poly.type
_entity_poly.pdbx_seq_one_letter_code
_entity_poly.pdbx_strand_id
1 'polypeptide(L)'
;MTNKFVVGSNSSFTVTLTNGIANPKKLIMMSVITNATAGDGTGAADSINPFRSPLSTVPATCSPFVSLKNLQVTVGNLPCFNNPVSFGYDLFVQEMSESGIDGGLDDTTNKGLLSQQLWESLYRSVAIDVGRRLPSEDGASKPIVVSGTNNANYPITVYYHFLRDAVATVDTSMGTKAYDQFYNQRARSDFVHRRKLRAMIAQESADESLNDKLAQLYTGAVGKAPEYGYDKELKMVQMAKPEVVKGPTIEIPNSPASATPATTRRPRRSSMEIFLEDQATNKFIHDTRQELWERKHKKLLSLAMLATRQRLMSNHTSMITKRSNGLRKRPTGAS
;
A
#
# COMPACT_ATOMS: atom_id res chain seq x y z
N MET A 1 -2.54 -14.59 3.39
CA MET A 1 -2.67 -15.59 2.31
C MET A 1 -3.97 -15.31 1.56
N THR A 2 -3.93 -14.88 0.30
CA THR A 2 -5.12 -14.37 -0.40
C THR A 2 -5.64 -15.29 -1.52
N ASN A 3 -4.79 -16.16 -2.06
CA ASN A 3 -5.10 -16.97 -3.23
C ASN A 3 -5.43 -18.41 -2.84
N LYS A 4 -6.62 -18.89 -3.21
CA LYS A 4 -7.12 -20.22 -2.90
C LYS A 4 -8.16 -20.70 -3.92
N PHE A 5 -8.32 -22.02 -4.04
CA PHE A 5 -9.44 -22.65 -4.74
C PHE A 5 -9.95 -23.85 -3.94
N VAL A 6 -11.19 -24.29 -4.21
CA VAL A 6 -11.84 -25.40 -3.50
C VAL A 6 -12.04 -26.56 -4.47
N VAL A 7 -11.83 -27.77 -3.99
CA VAL A 7 -12.02 -29.02 -4.72
C VAL A 7 -12.92 -29.94 -3.91
N GLY A 8 -13.93 -30.53 -4.54
CA GLY A 8 -14.81 -31.52 -3.92
C GLY A 8 -14.04 -32.78 -3.47
N SER A 9 -14.68 -33.61 -2.65
CA SER A 9 -14.11 -34.91 -2.27
C SER A 9 -13.93 -35.79 -3.50
N ASN A 10 -12.78 -36.47 -3.61
CA ASN A 10 -12.47 -37.38 -4.72
C ASN A 10 -12.64 -36.77 -6.13
N SER A 11 -12.69 -35.44 -6.21
CA SER A 11 -13.02 -34.71 -7.43
C SER A 11 -11.76 -34.27 -8.16
N SER A 12 -11.82 -34.31 -9.49
CA SER A 12 -10.80 -33.76 -10.36
C SER A 12 -10.99 -32.26 -10.52
N PHE A 13 -9.88 -31.53 -10.67
CA PHE A 13 -9.89 -30.09 -10.87
C PHE A 13 -8.93 -29.70 -12.00
N THR A 14 -9.26 -28.60 -12.66
CA THR A 14 -8.38 -27.88 -13.58
C THR A 14 -8.65 -26.39 -13.37
N VAL A 15 -7.65 -25.68 -12.86
CA VAL A 15 -7.80 -24.29 -12.42
C VAL A 15 -6.66 -23.46 -12.98
N THR A 16 -7.01 -22.37 -13.65
CA THR A 16 -6.06 -21.32 -14.00
C THR A 16 -5.75 -20.50 -12.75
N LEU A 17 -4.55 -20.68 -12.19
CA LEU A 17 -4.13 -19.99 -10.96
C LEU A 17 -3.80 -18.52 -11.21
N THR A 18 -3.28 -18.23 -12.40
CA THR A 18 -3.01 -16.88 -12.90
C THR A 18 -3.00 -16.87 -14.42
N ASN A 19 -3.53 -15.79 -15.01
CA ASN A 19 -3.52 -15.59 -16.47
C ASN A 19 -2.17 -15.06 -16.98
N GLY A 20 -1.28 -14.64 -16.10
CA GLY A 20 0.02 -14.09 -16.47
C GLY A 20 0.81 -13.69 -15.25
N ILE A 21 1.90 -14.41 -14.99
CA ILE A 21 2.92 -14.01 -14.03
C ILE A 21 4.28 -13.96 -14.73
N ALA A 22 5.01 -12.86 -14.52
CA ALA A 22 6.38 -12.73 -14.99
C ALA A 22 7.35 -13.37 -14.00
N ASN A 23 8.36 -14.05 -14.55
CA ASN A 23 9.45 -14.68 -13.81
C ASN A 23 9.01 -15.58 -12.62
N PRO A 24 8.03 -16.48 -12.79
CA PRO A 24 7.73 -17.45 -11.73
C PRO A 24 8.93 -18.40 -11.54
N LYS A 25 9.27 -18.67 -10.29
CA LYS A 25 10.30 -19.64 -9.90
C LYS A 25 9.70 -20.88 -9.28
N LYS A 26 8.78 -20.71 -8.33
CA LYS A 26 8.20 -21.86 -7.63
C LYS A 26 6.73 -21.65 -7.38
N LEU A 27 5.97 -22.74 -7.52
CA LEU A 27 4.60 -22.84 -7.06
C LEU A 27 4.58 -23.68 -5.78
N ILE A 28 4.03 -23.13 -4.71
CA ILE A 28 3.80 -23.83 -3.46
C ILE A 28 2.30 -23.94 -3.26
N MET A 29 1.79 -25.15 -3.09
CA MET A 29 0.39 -25.44 -2.81
C MET A 29 0.26 -26.18 -1.48
N MET A 30 -0.72 -25.78 -0.68
CA MET A 30 -1.02 -26.35 0.63
C MET A 30 -2.48 -26.72 0.67
N SER A 31 -2.77 -28.01 0.80
CA SER A 31 -4.13 -28.54 0.86
C SER A 31 -4.62 -28.63 2.30
N VAL A 32 -5.80 -28.09 2.53
CA VAL A 32 -6.46 -28.05 3.83
C VAL A 32 -7.89 -28.58 3.69
N ILE A 33 -8.36 -29.41 4.61
CA ILE A 33 -9.75 -29.88 4.65
C ILE A 33 -10.66 -28.67 4.87
N THR A 34 -11.60 -28.45 3.94
CA THR A 34 -12.59 -27.35 4.04
C THR A 34 -13.69 -27.70 5.05
N ASN A 35 -14.09 -28.97 5.06
CA ASN A 35 -15.15 -29.50 5.90
C ASN A 35 -14.82 -30.96 6.27
N ALA A 36 -14.92 -31.29 7.56
CA ALA A 36 -14.64 -32.62 8.10
C ALA A 36 -15.80 -33.63 7.93
N THR A 37 -16.90 -33.26 7.28
CA THR A 37 -17.97 -34.20 6.91
C THR A 37 -17.60 -34.91 5.61
N ALA A 38 -17.54 -36.24 5.66
CA ALA A 38 -17.26 -37.05 4.47
C ALA A 38 -18.47 -37.03 3.52
N GLY A 39 -18.22 -36.87 2.21
CA GLY A 39 -19.25 -36.84 1.17
C GLY A 39 -19.73 -35.45 0.74
N ASP A 40 -20.40 -35.38 -0.42
CA ASP A 40 -21.07 -34.16 -0.94
C ASP A 40 -22.22 -33.79 0.00
N GLY A 41 -22.04 -32.70 0.74
CA GLY A 41 -22.75 -32.47 1.99
C GLY A 41 -24.25 -32.23 1.85
N THR A 42 -25.01 -33.00 2.63
CA THR A 42 -26.23 -32.54 3.30
C THR A 42 -26.27 -33.15 4.70
N GLY A 43 -26.09 -32.36 5.77
CA GLY A 43 -26.68 -32.74 7.06
C GLY A 43 -25.87 -32.64 8.37
N ALA A 44 -24.71 -31.99 8.47
CA ALA A 44 -24.12 -31.72 9.79
C ALA A 44 -23.72 -30.25 9.95
N ALA A 45 -24.52 -29.50 10.72
CA ALA A 45 -24.35 -28.08 10.99
C ALA A 45 -23.21 -27.76 11.98
N ASP A 46 -22.30 -28.69 12.26
CA ASP A 46 -21.21 -28.50 13.23
C ASP A 46 -19.92 -29.24 12.83
N SER A 47 -19.60 -29.24 11.53
CA SER A 47 -18.30 -29.69 11.06
C SER A 47 -17.26 -28.60 11.36
N ILE A 48 -16.45 -28.79 12.40
CA ILE A 48 -15.40 -27.85 12.79
C ILE A 48 -14.40 -27.70 11.65
N ASN A 49 -14.52 -26.62 10.90
CA ASN A 49 -13.52 -26.20 9.93
C ASN A 49 -12.17 -26.01 10.68
N PRO A 50 -11.05 -26.60 10.22
CA PRO A 50 -9.76 -26.44 10.87
C PRO A 50 -9.37 -24.98 11.14
N PHE A 51 -9.77 -24.04 10.28
CA PHE A 51 -9.55 -22.60 10.46
C PHE A 51 -10.23 -21.99 11.70
N ARG A 52 -11.26 -22.66 12.24
CA ARG A 52 -11.98 -22.20 13.42
C ARG A 52 -11.43 -22.79 14.72
N SER A 53 -10.53 -23.77 14.64
CA SER A 53 -9.98 -24.42 15.81
C SER A 53 -8.74 -23.68 16.32
N PRO A 54 -8.69 -23.29 17.61
CA PRO A 54 -7.50 -22.69 18.22
C PRO A 54 -6.35 -23.70 18.40
N LEU A 55 -6.61 -24.99 18.22
CA LEU A 55 -5.63 -26.07 18.29
C LEU A 55 -5.14 -26.49 16.90
N SER A 56 -5.71 -25.94 15.82
CA SER A 56 -5.24 -26.21 14.47
C SER A 56 -4.04 -25.33 14.14
N THR A 57 -3.00 -25.95 13.58
CA THR A 57 -1.83 -25.24 13.04
C THR A 57 -2.04 -24.80 11.58
N VAL A 58 -3.20 -25.07 11.00
CA VAL A 58 -3.60 -24.59 9.68
C VAL A 58 -3.76 -23.05 9.72
N PRO A 59 -3.30 -22.30 8.69
CA PRO A 59 -2.71 -22.75 7.42
C PRO A 59 -1.18 -22.85 7.44
N ALA A 60 -0.52 -22.75 8.61
CA ALA A 60 0.93 -22.94 8.68
C ALA A 60 1.32 -24.40 8.40
N THR A 61 0.37 -25.33 8.50
CA THR A 61 0.49 -26.75 8.15
C THR A 61 -0.58 -27.18 7.14
N CYS A 62 -0.39 -28.35 6.53
CA CYS A 62 -1.41 -29.00 5.70
C CYS A 62 -2.35 -29.83 6.58
N SER A 63 -3.53 -30.14 6.07
CA SER A 63 -4.40 -31.11 6.76
C SER A 63 -3.83 -32.53 6.67
N PRO A 64 -4.00 -33.34 7.72
CA PRO A 64 -3.31 -34.61 7.82
C PRO A 64 -3.76 -35.59 6.73
N PHE A 65 -2.79 -36.29 6.13
CA PHE A 65 -2.98 -37.32 5.11
C PHE A 65 -3.72 -36.89 3.83
N VAL A 66 -4.00 -35.59 3.64
CA VAL A 66 -4.57 -35.08 2.40
C VAL A 66 -3.52 -35.14 1.30
N SER A 67 -3.84 -35.75 0.17
CA SER A 67 -2.94 -35.87 -0.99
C SER A 67 -3.62 -35.50 -2.30
N LEU A 68 -2.82 -35.04 -3.26
CA LEU A 68 -3.22 -34.77 -4.63
C LEU A 68 -2.62 -35.85 -5.54
N LYS A 69 -3.44 -36.43 -6.41
CA LYS A 69 -3.01 -37.42 -7.41
C LYS A 69 -3.24 -36.90 -8.83
N ASN A 70 -2.54 -37.48 -9.80
CA ASN A 70 -2.59 -37.07 -11.21
C ASN A 70 -2.31 -35.56 -11.38
N LEU A 71 -1.40 -35.02 -10.58
CA LEU A 71 -1.08 -33.61 -10.57
C LEU A 71 -0.30 -33.26 -11.84
N GLN A 72 -0.74 -32.21 -12.52
CA GLN A 72 -0.04 -31.64 -13.65
C GLN A 72 -0.09 -30.11 -13.59
N VAL A 73 1.06 -29.48 -13.83
CA VAL A 73 1.20 -28.03 -13.89
C VAL A 73 1.64 -27.67 -15.29
N THR A 74 0.99 -26.68 -15.89
CA THR A 74 1.37 -26.15 -17.20
C THR A 74 1.64 -24.67 -17.10
N VAL A 75 2.74 -24.22 -17.69
CA VAL A 75 3.24 -22.85 -17.63
C VAL A 75 3.40 -22.37 -19.07
N GLY A 76 2.60 -21.39 -19.48
CA GLY A 76 2.59 -20.94 -20.88
C GLY A 76 2.32 -22.09 -21.87
N ASN A 77 1.36 -22.96 -21.54
CA ASN A 77 0.98 -24.17 -22.30
C ASN A 77 2.04 -25.27 -22.37
N LEU A 78 3.17 -25.14 -21.67
CA LEU A 78 4.17 -26.20 -21.56
C LEU A 78 3.99 -26.94 -20.23
N PRO A 79 3.92 -28.28 -20.24
CA PRO A 79 3.80 -29.04 -19.00
C PRO A 79 5.13 -29.05 -18.22
N CYS A 80 5.05 -28.90 -16.90
CA CYS A 80 6.20 -29.01 -15.98
C CYS A 80 6.64 -30.47 -15.79
N PHE A 81 5.70 -31.42 -15.83
CA PHE A 81 5.98 -32.84 -15.79
C PHE A 81 5.60 -33.47 -17.13
N ASN A 82 6.41 -34.39 -17.64
CA ASN A 82 6.11 -35.07 -18.91
C ASN A 82 4.79 -35.86 -18.84
N ASN A 83 4.53 -36.47 -17.67
CA ASN A 83 3.27 -37.16 -17.37
C ASN A 83 2.71 -36.65 -16.03
N PRO A 84 1.38 -36.65 -15.83
CA PRO A 84 0.79 -36.32 -14.53
C PRO A 84 1.35 -37.21 -13.42
N VAL A 85 1.71 -36.60 -12.29
CA VAL A 85 2.43 -37.27 -11.19
C VAL A 85 1.56 -37.45 -9.95
N SER A 86 1.82 -38.52 -9.19
CA SER A 86 1.40 -38.61 -7.80
C SER A 86 2.48 -37.95 -6.94
N PHE A 87 2.18 -36.79 -6.35
CA PHE A 87 3.19 -36.00 -5.67
C PHE A 87 3.54 -36.60 -4.30
N GLY A 88 4.71 -37.25 -4.22
CA GLY A 88 5.24 -37.92 -3.02
C GLY A 88 6.46 -37.22 -2.41
N TYR A 89 7.02 -37.79 -1.34
CA TYR A 89 8.15 -37.19 -0.63
C TYR A 89 9.42 -37.14 -1.48
N ASP A 90 9.72 -38.16 -2.27
CA ASP A 90 10.90 -38.18 -3.14
C ASP A 90 10.88 -37.03 -4.16
N LEU A 91 9.71 -36.83 -4.78
CA LEU A 91 9.51 -35.73 -5.71
C LEU A 91 9.56 -34.38 -4.98
N PHE A 92 9.02 -34.29 -3.76
CA PHE A 92 9.17 -33.08 -2.94
C PHE A 92 10.63 -32.74 -2.67
N VAL A 93 11.46 -33.72 -2.31
CA VAL A 93 12.89 -33.52 -2.05
C VAL A 93 13.62 -33.06 -3.32
N GLN A 94 13.32 -33.68 -4.48
CA GLN A 94 13.89 -33.26 -5.77
C GLN A 94 13.48 -31.83 -6.15
N GLU A 95 12.20 -31.51 -6.00
CA GLU A 95 11.71 -30.17 -6.33
C GLU A 95 12.21 -29.11 -5.33
N MET A 96 12.58 -29.49 -4.10
CA MET A 96 13.13 -28.58 -3.08
C MET A 96 14.66 -28.55 -2.98
N SER A 97 15.39 -29.50 -3.57
CA SER A 97 16.86 -29.54 -3.47
C SER A 97 17.50 -28.27 -4.03
N GLU A 98 16.95 -27.72 -5.12
CA GLU A 98 17.45 -26.49 -5.74
C GLU A 98 17.08 -25.21 -4.97
N SER A 99 16.37 -25.34 -3.84
CA SER A 99 15.92 -24.21 -2.99
C SER A 99 16.78 -24.00 -1.74
N GLY A 100 17.87 -24.77 -1.60
CA GLY A 100 18.84 -24.62 -0.52
C GLY A 100 19.66 -23.32 -0.61
N ILE A 101 20.54 -23.11 0.39
CA ILE A 101 21.56 -22.08 0.27
C ILE A 101 22.41 -22.39 -0.96
N ASP A 102 22.78 -21.37 -1.73
CA ASP A 102 23.52 -21.53 -3.00
C ASP A 102 22.84 -22.43 -4.05
N GLY A 103 21.50 -22.52 -4.05
CA GLY A 103 20.76 -23.27 -5.08
C GLY A 103 20.99 -24.79 -5.01
N GLY A 104 21.37 -25.30 -3.84
CA GLY A 104 21.63 -26.72 -3.62
C GLY A 104 22.97 -27.22 -4.17
N LEU A 105 23.93 -26.31 -4.40
CA LEU A 105 25.29 -26.64 -4.82
C LEU A 105 26.12 -27.37 -3.73
N ASP A 106 25.66 -27.37 -2.46
CA ASP A 106 26.35 -28.02 -1.35
C ASP A 106 25.56 -29.19 -0.72
N ASP A 107 26.12 -30.40 -0.80
CA ASP A 107 25.49 -31.63 -0.28
C ASP A 107 25.21 -31.60 1.23
N THR A 108 25.97 -30.79 1.96
CA THR A 108 25.86 -30.66 3.42
C THR A 108 24.62 -29.87 3.83
N THR A 109 24.21 -28.87 3.04
CA THR A 109 23.06 -28.00 3.36
C THR A 109 21.79 -28.41 2.62
N ASN A 110 21.90 -29.37 1.71
CA ASN A 110 20.78 -30.06 1.03
C ASN A 110 19.94 -31.00 1.93
N LYS A 111 20.24 -31.11 3.23
CA LYS A 111 19.47 -31.97 4.15
C LYS A 111 18.28 -31.20 4.74
N GLY A 112 17.07 -31.55 4.29
CA GLY A 112 15.82 -31.01 4.83
C GLY A 112 15.54 -31.49 6.26
N LEU A 113 15.06 -30.58 7.12
CA LEU A 113 14.61 -30.89 8.49
C LEU A 113 13.33 -31.75 8.53
N LEU A 114 12.62 -31.83 7.40
CA LEU A 114 11.38 -32.60 7.28
C LEU A 114 11.71 -34.04 6.87
N SER A 115 11.54 -34.97 7.81
CA SER A 115 11.54 -36.40 7.50
C SER A 115 10.32 -36.77 6.65
N GLN A 116 10.43 -37.88 5.92
CA GLN A 116 9.32 -38.43 5.12
C GLN A 116 8.03 -38.56 5.93
N GLN A 117 8.13 -39.14 7.13
CA GLN A 117 6.97 -39.34 8.01
C GLN A 117 6.31 -38.01 8.41
N LEU A 118 7.08 -36.99 8.75
CA LEU A 118 6.55 -35.66 9.10
C LEU A 118 5.90 -34.99 7.88
N TRP A 119 6.52 -35.13 6.71
CA TRP A 119 6.00 -34.58 5.48
C TRP A 119 4.68 -35.24 5.07
N GLU A 120 4.61 -36.56 5.05
CA GLU A 120 3.40 -37.29 4.67
C GLU A 120 2.23 -37.10 5.63
N SER A 121 2.53 -36.89 6.93
CA SER A 121 1.51 -36.76 7.97
C SER A 121 0.93 -35.35 8.11
N LEU A 122 1.74 -34.27 8.07
CA LEU A 122 1.26 -32.92 8.40
C LEU A 122 1.82 -31.81 7.48
N TYR A 123 2.97 -32.03 6.87
CA TYR A 123 3.66 -31.01 6.06
C TYR A 123 3.63 -31.29 4.56
N ARG A 124 2.57 -31.94 4.06
CA ARG A 124 2.41 -32.38 2.67
C ARG A 124 2.14 -31.24 1.67
N SER A 125 2.93 -30.18 1.79
CA SER A 125 2.98 -29.09 0.84
C SER A 125 3.56 -29.58 -0.48
N VAL A 126 2.92 -29.18 -1.56
CA VAL A 126 3.34 -29.47 -2.92
C VAL A 126 4.17 -28.29 -3.40
N ALA A 127 5.47 -28.49 -3.51
CA ALA A 127 6.40 -27.49 -4.02
C ALA A 127 6.87 -27.93 -5.40
N ILE A 128 6.68 -27.09 -6.41
CA ILE A 128 7.02 -27.40 -7.80
C ILE A 128 7.88 -26.27 -8.33
N ASP A 129 9.05 -26.62 -8.86
CA ASP A 129 9.87 -25.70 -9.63
C ASP A 129 9.20 -25.41 -10.99
N VAL A 130 8.82 -24.16 -11.14
CA VAL A 130 8.16 -23.60 -12.32
C VAL A 130 9.16 -22.76 -13.13
N GLY A 131 10.39 -22.60 -12.65
CA GLY A 131 11.46 -21.81 -13.24
C GLY A 131 12.23 -22.49 -14.37
N ARG A 132 11.82 -23.68 -14.85
CA ARG A 132 12.47 -24.49 -15.90
C ARG A 132 12.32 -23.91 -17.30
N ARG A 133 12.79 -22.67 -17.48
CA ARG A 133 12.62 -21.86 -18.68
C ARG A 133 13.95 -21.54 -19.33
N LEU A 134 13.91 -21.20 -20.61
CA LEU A 134 15.07 -20.67 -21.32
C LEU A 134 15.31 -19.20 -20.91
N PRO A 135 16.57 -18.74 -20.81
CA PRO A 135 16.87 -17.34 -20.45
C PRO A 135 16.24 -16.29 -21.38
N SER A 136 15.93 -16.66 -22.63
CA SER A 136 15.23 -15.78 -23.58
C SER A 136 13.77 -15.49 -23.20
N GLU A 137 13.20 -16.28 -22.30
CA GLU A 137 11.82 -16.15 -21.83
C GLU A 137 11.72 -15.31 -20.55
N ASP A 138 12.82 -14.66 -20.16
CA ASP A 138 12.89 -13.79 -18.99
C ASP A 138 12.09 -12.51 -19.20
N GLY A 139 11.23 -12.17 -18.23
CA GLY A 139 10.30 -11.03 -18.28
C GLY A 139 8.96 -11.33 -18.94
N ALA A 140 8.82 -12.43 -19.68
CA ALA A 140 7.54 -12.80 -20.30
C ALA A 140 6.53 -13.27 -19.25
N SER A 141 5.31 -12.72 -19.32
CA SER A 141 4.22 -13.11 -18.43
C SER A 141 3.53 -14.35 -18.98
N LYS A 142 3.56 -15.45 -18.24
CA LYS A 142 2.98 -16.73 -18.68
C LYS A 142 1.81 -17.14 -17.78
N PRO A 143 0.72 -17.71 -18.33
CA PRO A 143 -0.35 -18.28 -17.52
C PRO A 143 0.15 -19.55 -16.82
N ILE A 144 -0.39 -19.81 -15.63
CA ILE A 144 -0.15 -21.06 -14.89
C ILE A 144 -1.49 -21.73 -14.64
N VAL A 145 -1.62 -22.95 -15.15
CA VAL A 145 -2.78 -23.81 -14.97
C VAL A 145 -2.35 -25.05 -14.21
N VAL A 146 -3.14 -25.44 -13.22
CA VAL A 146 -2.92 -26.66 -12.43
C VAL A 146 -4.12 -27.56 -12.60
N SER A 147 -3.84 -28.84 -12.80
CA SER A 147 -4.84 -29.90 -12.84
C SER A 147 -4.43 -31.04 -11.92
N GLY A 148 -5.41 -31.77 -11.41
CA GLY A 148 -5.18 -32.87 -10.50
C GLY A 148 -6.47 -33.46 -9.98
N THR A 149 -6.36 -34.36 -9.02
CA THR A 149 -7.51 -34.96 -8.33
C THR A 149 -7.26 -34.93 -6.83
N ASN A 150 -8.25 -34.45 -6.08
CA ASN A 150 -8.27 -34.58 -4.63
C ASN A 150 -8.40 -36.06 -4.28
N ASN A 151 -7.46 -36.62 -3.51
CA ASN A 151 -7.51 -38.01 -3.08
C ASN A 151 -8.14 -38.20 -1.69
N ALA A 152 -8.64 -37.12 -1.07
CA ALA A 152 -9.30 -37.19 0.22
C ALA A 152 -10.82 -37.41 0.08
N ASN A 153 -11.37 -38.10 1.08
CA ASN A 153 -12.83 -38.28 1.26
C ASN A 153 -13.56 -37.03 1.76
N TYR A 154 -12.84 -35.90 1.80
CA TYR A 154 -13.33 -34.61 2.26
C TYR A 154 -13.06 -33.54 1.20
N PRO A 155 -13.92 -32.51 1.08
CA PRO A 155 -13.61 -31.34 0.26
C PRO A 155 -12.40 -30.60 0.83
N ILE A 156 -11.55 -30.10 -0.05
CA ILE A 156 -10.30 -29.41 0.31
C ILE A 156 -10.24 -28.00 -0.27
N THR A 157 -9.63 -27.10 0.48
CA THR A 157 -9.20 -25.79 0.05
C THR A 157 -7.70 -25.84 -0.19
N VAL A 158 -7.28 -25.54 -1.41
CA VAL A 158 -5.87 -25.46 -1.77
C VAL A 158 -5.45 -23.99 -1.74
N TYR A 159 -4.55 -23.66 -0.83
CA TYR A 159 -3.88 -22.36 -0.76
C TYR A 159 -2.63 -22.41 -1.61
N TYR A 160 -2.36 -21.34 -2.36
CA TYR A 160 -1.21 -21.33 -3.25
C TYR A 160 -0.44 -20.01 -3.21
N HIS A 161 0.88 -20.14 -3.40
CA HIS A 161 1.83 -19.05 -3.42
C HIS A 161 2.81 -19.23 -4.58
N PHE A 162 3.12 -18.11 -5.23
CA PHE A 162 4.18 -18.04 -6.23
C PHE A 162 5.40 -17.37 -5.63
N LEU A 163 6.54 -18.04 -5.70
CA LEU A 163 7.84 -17.37 -5.58
C LEU A 163 8.23 -16.90 -6.97
N ARG A 164 8.63 -15.65 -7.09
CA ARG A 164 9.02 -15.02 -8.34
C ARG A 164 10.24 -14.15 -8.12
N ASP A 165 11.05 -14.01 -9.16
CA ASP A 165 12.15 -13.06 -9.12
C ASP A 165 11.62 -11.65 -9.32
N ALA A 166 12.01 -10.77 -8.40
CA ALA A 166 11.76 -9.34 -8.51
C ALA A 166 13.11 -8.66 -8.79
N VAL A 167 13.27 -8.13 -9.99
CA VAL A 167 14.40 -7.25 -10.31
C VAL A 167 14.00 -5.85 -9.87
N ALA A 168 14.72 -5.31 -8.88
CA ALA A 168 14.60 -3.92 -8.47
C ALA A 168 15.82 -3.16 -8.97
N THR A 169 15.63 -2.27 -9.94
CA THR A 169 16.68 -1.35 -10.39
C THR A 169 16.70 -0.14 -9.47
N VAL A 170 17.80 0.05 -8.74
CA VAL A 170 18.01 1.23 -7.90
C VAL A 170 18.82 2.25 -8.70
N ASP A 171 18.15 3.29 -9.20
CA ASP A 171 18.81 4.42 -9.83
C ASP A 171 19.41 5.34 -8.75
N THR A 172 20.73 5.38 -8.69
CA THR A 172 21.49 6.21 -7.75
C THR A 172 21.68 7.65 -8.26
N SER A 173 21.26 7.98 -9.48
CA SER A 173 21.42 9.31 -10.08
C SER A 173 20.31 10.30 -9.73
N MET A 174 19.14 9.83 -9.26
CA MET A 174 18.04 10.71 -8.83
C MET A 174 18.30 11.43 -7.50
N GLY A 175 19.31 11.01 -6.73
CA GLY A 175 19.68 11.67 -5.47
C GLY A 175 20.28 13.07 -5.65
N THR A 176 20.90 13.36 -6.79
CA THR A 176 21.48 14.67 -7.09
C THR A 176 20.51 15.59 -7.83
N LYS A 177 19.74 15.07 -8.79
CA LYS A 177 18.82 15.91 -9.59
C LYS A 177 17.59 16.41 -8.83
N ALA A 178 17.12 15.67 -7.82
CA ALA A 178 15.98 16.10 -6.98
C ALA A 178 16.33 17.29 -6.07
N TYR A 179 17.58 17.37 -5.57
CA TYR A 179 18.06 18.50 -4.79
C TYR A 179 18.15 19.78 -5.64
N ASP A 180 18.71 19.67 -6.85
CA ASP A 180 18.86 20.82 -7.75
C ASP A 180 17.53 21.36 -8.26
N GLN A 181 16.55 20.51 -8.54
CA GLN A 181 15.22 20.94 -8.97
C GLN A 181 14.44 21.65 -7.85
N PHE A 182 14.56 21.17 -6.60
CA PHE A 182 13.89 21.79 -5.45
C PHE A 182 14.46 23.18 -5.14
N TYR A 183 15.79 23.35 -5.19
CA TYR A 183 16.42 24.65 -4.98
C TYR A 183 16.17 25.63 -6.13
N ASN A 184 16.21 25.17 -7.39
CA ASN A 184 15.92 26.03 -8.55
C ASN A 184 14.45 26.47 -8.61
N GLN A 185 13.51 25.63 -8.17
CA GLN A 185 12.09 26.00 -8.08
C GLN A 185 11.84 27.01 -6.94
N ARG A 186 12.48 26.83 -5.77
CA ARG A 186 12.42 27.80 -4.67
C ARG A 186 13.03 29.16 -5.03
N ALA A 187 14.19 29.17 -5.71
CA ALA A 187 14.83 30.41 -6.15
C ALA A 187 13.94 31.21 -7.13
N ARG A 188 13.23 30.51 -8.03
CA ARG A 188 12.27 31.14 -8.96
C ARG A 188 11.01 31.62 -8.25
N SER A 189 10.47 30.86 -7.30
CA SER A 189 9.28 31.29 -6.54
C SER A 189 9.59 32.53 -5.70
N ASP A 190 10.71 32.57 -5.00
CA ASP A 190 11.04 33.70 -4.11
C ASP A 190 11.26 35.01 -4.89
N PHE A 191 11.82 34.93 -6.09
CA PHE A 191 11.99 36.11 -6.95
C PHE A 191 10.64 36.67 -7.43
N VAL A 192 9.70 35.80 -7.80
CA VAL A 192 8.35 36.19 -8.23
C VAL A 192 7.55 36.78 -7.08
N HIS A 193 7.61 36.16 -5.89
CA HIS A 193 6.91 36.66 -4.70
C HIS A 193 7.49 38.00 -4.22
N ARG A 194 8.82 38.17 -4.24
CA ARG A 194 9.46 39.46 -3.92
C ARG A 194 9.11 40.55 -4.92
N ARG A 195 9.04 40.25 -6.21
CA ARG A 195 8.61 41.22 -7.24
C ARG A 195 7.16 41.65 -7.05
N LYS A 196 6.26 40.70 -6.75
CA LYS A 196 4.86 40.98 -6.47
C LYS A 196 4.68 41.80 -5.19
N LEU A 197 5.44 41.50 -4.13
CA LEU A 197 5.43 42.26 -2.89
C LEU A 197 5.93 43.69 -3.09
N ARG A 198 7.03 43.88 -3.84
CA ARG A 198 7.53 45.23 -4.19
C ARG A 198 6.52 46.04 -5.02
N ALA A 199 5.77 45.39 -5.91
CA ALA A 199 4.71 46.05 -6.67
C ALA A 199 3.54 46.48 -5.79
N MET A 200 3.12 45.65 -4.83
CA MET A 200 2.06 46.01 -3.87
C MET A 200 2.48 47.19 -2.97
N ILE A 201 3.71 47.18 -2.46
CA ILE A 201 4.25 48.29 -1.64
C ILE A 201 4.28 49.60 -2.44
N ALA A 202 4.68 49.55 -3.72
CA ALA A 202 4.71 50.75 -4.56
C ALA A 202 3.29 51.28 -4.86
N GLN A 203 2.31 50.39 -4.99
CA GLN A 203 0.91 50.78 -5.19
C GLN A 203 0.32 51.41 -3.92
N GLU A 204 0.56 50.82 -2.76
CA GLU A 204 0.14 51.35 -1.46
C GLU A 204 0.72 52.75 -1.21
N SER A 205 2.01 52.97 -1.53
CA SER A 205 2.62 54.30 -1.44
C SER A 205 2.02 55.33 -2.41
N ALA A 206 1.54 54.89 -3.57
CA ALA A 206 0.92 55.78 -4.55
C ALA A 206 -0.49 56.19 -4.07
N ASP A 207 -1.24 55.24 -3.51
CA ASP A 207 -2.57 55.46 -2.96
C ASP A 207 -2.51 56.40 -1.73
N GLU A 208 -1.53 56.24 -0.84
CA GLU A 208 -1.27 57.18 0.27
C GLU A 208 -1.00 58.60 -0.23
N SER A 209 -0.16 58.76 -1.26
CA SER A 209 0.14 60.07 -1.84
C SER A 209 -1.06 60.75 -2.50
N LEU A 210 -2.01 59.96 -3.02
CA LEU A 210 -3.24 60.44 -3.63
C LEU A 210 -4.23 60.88 -2.55
N ASN A 211 -4.30 60.13 -1.45
CA ASN A 211 -5.09 60.49 -0.28
C ASN A 211 -4.60 61.80 0.37
N ASP A 212 -3.28 61.99 0.48
CA ASP A 212 -2.69 63.25 0.98
C ASP A 212 -3.01 64.45 0.08
N LYS A 213 -3.01 64.26 -1.25
CA LYS A 213 -3.41 65.31 -2.21
C LYS A 213 -4.90 65.65 -2.10
N LEU A 214 -5.75 64.64 -1.89
CA LEU A 214 -7.18 64.86 -1.61
C LEU A 214 -7.37 65.62 -0.30
N ALA A 215 -6.66 65.25 0.76
CA ALA A 215 -6.70 65.97 2.04
C ALA A 215 -6.23 67.43 1.90
N GLN A 216 -5.20 67.72 1.10
CA GLN A 216 -4.76 69.08 0.80
C GLN A 216 -5.81 69.86 -0.01
N LEU A 217 -6.47 69.24 -0.98
CA LEU A 217 -7.55 69.86 -1.75
C LEU A 217 -8.76 70.20 -0.86
N TYR A 218 -9.14 69.30 0.04
CA TYR A 218 -10.21 69.56 1.01
C TYR A 218 -9.84 70.69 1.98
N THR A 219 -8.62 70.70 2.51
CA THR A 219 -8.16 71.78 3.40
C THR A 219 -8.08 73.13 2.65
N GLY A 220 -7.67 73.12 1.38
CA GLY A 220 -7.62 74.30 0.51
C GLY A 220 -9.00 74.83 0.08
N ALA A 221 -10.00 73.96 -0.06
CA ALA A 221 -11.37 74.32 -0.39
C ALA A 221 -12.15 74.85 0.83
N VAL A 222 -11.93 74.26 2.01
CA VAL A 222 -12.58 74.71 3.26
C VAL A 222 -11.99 76.04 3.76
N GLY A 223 -10.71 76.33 3.46
CA GLY A 223 -10.09 77.63 3.76
C GLY A 223 -10.59 78.80 2.89
N LYS A 224 -11.43 78.55 1.88
CA LYS A 224 -12.07 79.57 1.04
C LYS A 224 -13.56 79.32 0.93
N ALA A 225 -14.28 79.33 2.06
CA ALA A 225 -15.72 79.46 2.03
C ALA A 225 -16.09 80.95 1.83
N PRO A 226 -16.70 81.34 0.70
CA PRO A 226 -17.34 82.65 0.59
C PRO A 226 -18.55 82.69 1.54
N GLU A 227 -18.62 83.75 2.35
CA GLU A 227 -19.82 84.11 3.13
C GLU A 227 -21.01 84.25 2.18
N TYR A 228 -21.87 83.24 2.12
CA TYR A 228 -23.16 83.33 1.43
C TYR A 228 -24.27 83.49 2.47
N GLY A 229 -24.87 84.67 2.49
CA GLY A 229 -25.95 85.07 3.39
C GLY A 229 -27.24 84.27 3.15
N TYR A 230 -27.43 83.23 3.95
CA TYR A 230 -28.68 82.46 4.05
C TYR A 230 -29.47 82.75 5.33
N ASP A 231 -29.22 83.90 5.98
CA ASP A 231 -29.86 84.30 7.24
C ASP A 231 -31.30 84.86 7.09
N LYS A 232 -31.96 84.70 5.94
CA LYS A 232 -33.28 85.32 5.72
C LYS A 232 -34.50 84.40 5.71
N GLU A 233 -34.37 83.09 5.81
CA GLU A 233 -35.57 82.21 5.76
C GLU A 233 -35.72 81.22 6.92
N LEU A 234 -34.91 81.34 7.97
CA LEU A 234 -34.97 80.47 9.15
C LEU A 234 -36.03 80.87 10.21
N LYS A 235 -37.12 81.56 9.82
CA LYS A 235 -38.15 82.03 10.76
C LYS A 235 -39.60 81.63 10.50
N MET A 236 -39.90 80.80 9.50
CA MET A 236 -41.25 80.23 9.37
C MET A 236 -41.19 78.75 9.02
N VAL A 237 -41.11 77.90 10.04
CA VAL A 237 -41.99 76.75 10.33
C VAL A 237 -41.32 75.93 11.44
N GLN A 238 -41.72 76.24 12.67
CA GLN A 238 -41.50 75.42 13.85
C GLN A 238 -42.52 74.26 13.87
N MET A 239 -42.04 73.07 14.31
CA MET A 239 -42.78 72.02 15.05
C MET A 239 -43.86 71.23 14.25
N ALA A 240 -44.06 69.90 14.38
CA ALA A 240 -43.55 68.83 15.25
C ALA A 240 -43.89 67.42 14.67
N LYS A 241 -43.14 66.40 15.09
CA LYS A 241 -43.44 64.92 15.07
C LYS A 241 -44.61 64.58 16.04
N PRO A 242 -45.17 63.34 16.22
CA PRO A 242 -44.77 61.96 15.81
C PRO A 242 -45.97 61.10 15.25
N GLU A 243 -45.98 59.77 15.00
CA GLU A 243 -45.79 58.59 15.87
C GLU A 243 -45.88 57.23 15.10
N VAL A 244 -45.46 56.14 15.76
CA VAL A 244 -45.25 54.74 15.33
C VAL A 244 -46.46 53.84 15.69
N VAL A 245 -46.89 52.88 14.84
CA VAL A 245 -47.64 51.66 15.28
C VAL A 245 -47.40 50.44 14.36
N LYS A 246 -47.31 49.23 14.96
CA LYS A 246 -47.19 47.88 14.36
C LYS A 246 -48.56 47.13 14.30
N GLY A 247 -48.70 46.22 13.33
CA GLY A 247 -49.57 45.00 13.34
C GLY A 247 -50.90 45.09 12.56
N PRO A 248 -51.56 43.98 12.10
CA PRO A 248 -51.42 42.58 12.55
C PRO A 248 -51.32 41.48 11.44
N THR A 249 -51.13 40.23 11.91
CA THR A 249 -51.12 38.91 11.23
C THR A 249 -52.49 38.46 10.70
N ILE A 250 -52.57 37.78 9.55
CA ILE A 250 -53.73 36.97 9.12
C ILE A 250 -53.26 35.62 8.54
N GLU A 251 -53.96 34.57 8.95
CA GLU A 251 -53.72 33.14 8.79
C GLU A 251 -54.05 32.59 7.38
N ILE A 252 -53.36 31.51 6.98
CA ILE A 252 -53.55 30.79 5.72
C ILE A 252 -54.50 29.61 5.94
N PRO A 253 -55.56 29.40 5.12
CA PRO A 253 -56.38 28.20 5.20
C PRO A 253 -55.74 27.02 4.43
N ASN A 254 -55.79 25.84 5.06
CA ASN A 254 -55.29 24.55 4.60
C ASN A 254 -56.01 24.02 3.34
N SER A 255 -55.26 23.35 2.45
CA SER A 255 -55.80 22.49 1.39
C SER A 255 -55.33 21.02 1.59
N PRO A 256 -56.13 20.02 1.18
CA PRO A 256 -56.02 18.66 1.68
C PRO A 256 -54.98 17.78 0.96
N ALA A 257 -54.50 16.79 1.71
CA ALA A 257 -53.42 15.87 1.39
C ALA A 257 -53.66 15.02 0.13
N SER A 258 -52.63 14.93 -0.72
CA SER A 258 -52.45 13.81 -1.65
C SER A 258 -51.33 12.91 -1.11
N ALA A 259 -51.64 11.62 -0.98
CA ALA A 259 -50.76 10.61 -0.43
C ALA A 259 -49.73 10.15 -1.47
N THR A 260 -48.46 10.12 -1.10
CA THR A 260 -47.40 9.40 -1.82
C THR A 260 -46.45 8.78 -0.77
N PRO A 261 -45.98 7.53 -0.93
CA PRO A 261 -45.33 6.81 0.16
C PRO A 261 -43.95 7.39 0.52
N ALA A 262 -43.72 7.53 1.82
CA ALA A 262 -42.51 8.10 2.40
C ALA A 262 -41.26 7.26 2.08
N THR A 263 -40.34 7.83 1.29
CA THR A 263 -38.94 7.42 1.29
C THR A 263 -38.28 7.96 2.57
N THR A 264 -37.69 7.08 3.37
CA THR A 264 -36.93 7.40 4.58
C THR A 264 -35.72 8.29 4.24
N ARG A 265 -35.92 9.61 4.26
CA ARG A 265 -34.83 10.59 4.18
C ARG A 265 -34.01 10.51 5.47
N ARG A 266 -32.72 10.21 5.34
CA ARG A 266 -31.74 10.38 6.43
C ARG A 266 -31.80 11.82 6.94
N PRO A 267 -31.65 12.05 8.27
CA PRO A 267 -31.66 13.40 8.82
C PRO A 267 -30.54 14.24 8.16
N ARG A 268 -30.88 15.48 7.77
CA ARG A 268 -29.90 16.44 7.24
C ARG A 268 -28.97 16.84 8.37
N ARG A 269 -27.71 16.37 8.32
CA ARG A 269 -26.64 16.82 9.22
C ARG A 269 -26.41 18.32 9.09
N SER A 270 -26.05 18.96 10.20
CA SER A 270 -25.74 20.39 10.22
C SER A 270 -24.37 20.67 9.59
N SER A 271 -24.19 21.83 8.97
CA SER A 271 -22.90 22.26 8.41
C SER A 271 -21.77 22.34 9.45
N MET A 272 -22.13 22.56 10.72
CA MET A 272 -21.20 22.59 11.85
C MET A 272 -20.64 21.19 12.17
N GLU A 273 -21.47 20.15 12.12
CA GLU A 273 -21.02 18.75 12.30
C GLU A 273 -20.06 18.34 11.18
N ILE A 274 -20.35 18.73 9.95
CA ILE A 274 -19.49 18.46 8.79
C ILE A 274 -18.13 19.16 8.96
N PHE A 275 -18.12 20.41 9.44
CA PHE A 275 -16.88 21.17 9.68
C PHE A 275 -16.00 20.59 10.80
N LEU A 276 -16.62 20.15 11.90
CA LEU A 276 -15.89 19.55 13.03
C LEU A 276 -15.30 18.16 12.68
N GLU A 277 -16.04 17.36 11.92
CA GLU A 277 -15.58 16.05 11.44
C GLU A 277 -14.41 16.20 10.44
N ASP A 278 -14.44 17.25 9.61
CA ASP A 278 -13.36 17.57 8.66
C ASP A 278 -12.07 18.02 9.39
N GLN A 279 -12.18 18.76 10.49
CA GLN A 279 -11.02 19.09 11.32
C GLN A 279 -10.42 17.86 12.03
N ALA A 280 -11.26 16.97 12.55
CA ALA A 280 -10.80 15.72 13.17
C ALA A 280 -10.13 14.80 12.13
N THR A 281 -10.67 14.74 10.93
CA THR A 281 -10.11 13.95 9.82
C THR A 281 -8.77 14.54 9.35
N ASN A 282 -8.67 15.86 9.23
CA ASN A 282 -7.43 16.54 8.88
C ASN A 282 -6.33 16.32 9.94
N LYS A 283 -6.69 16.35 11.23
CA LYS A 283 -5.76 16.03 12.33
C LYS A 283 -5.28 14.58 12.25
N PHE A 284 -6.17 13.62 12.01
CA PHE A 284 -5.81 12.21 11.86
C PHE A 284 -4.85 11.97 10.68
N ILE A 285 -5.11 12.60 9.53
CA ILE A 285 -4.23 12.51 8.35
C ILE A 285 -2.83 13.08 8.65
N HIS A 286 -2.76 14.19 9.38
CA HIS A 286 -1.50 14.81 9.76
C HIS A 286 -0.69 13.90 10.73
N ASP A 287 -1.34 13.40 11.78
CA ASP A 287 -0.72 12.53 12.79
C ASP A 287 -0.21 11.21 12.16
N THR A 288 -1.02 10.60 11.28
CA THR A 288 -0.62 9.37 10.56
C THR A 288 0.55 9.60 9.62
N ARG A 289 0.62 10.76 8.95
CA ARG A 289 1.75 11.12 8.07
C ARG A 289 3.04 11.34 8.86
N GLN A 290 2.95 11.96 10.02
CA GLN A 290 4.10 12.19 10.90
C GLN A 290 4.65 10.86 11.44
N GLU A 291 3.78 9.95 11.87
CA GLU A 291 4.19 8.62 12.33
C GLU A 291 4.87 7.79 11.23
N LEU A 292 4.32 7.82 10.00
CA LEU A 292 4.93 7.16 8.84
C LEU A 292 6.30 7.76 8.48
N TRP A 293 6.44 9.08 8.59
CA TRP A 293 7.71 9.76 8.33
C TRP A 293 8.78 9.35 9.35
N GLU A 294 8.43 9.31 10.64
CA GLU A 294 9.35 8.87 11.71
C GLU A 294 9.77 7.40 11.57
N ARG A 295 8.82 6.50 11.26
CA ARG A 295 9.10 5.08 11.02
C ARG A 295 10.06 4.90 9.84
N LYS A 296 9.87 5.65 8.76
CA LYS A 296 10.75 5.61 7.59
C LYS A 296 12.15 6.15 7.91
N HIS A 297 12.26 7.23 8.67
CA HIS A 297 13.55 7.80 9.09
C HIS A 297 14.33 6.85 10.02
N LYS A 298 13.67 6.26 11.02
CA LYS A 298 14.30 5.29 11.93
C LYS A 298 14.80 4.05 11.18
N LYS A 299 14.05 3.56 10.19
CA LYS A 299 14.45 2.42 9.36
C LYS A 299 15.64 2.74 8.45
N LEU A 300 15.70 3.95 7.89
CA LEU A 300 16.84 4.42 7.10
C LEU A 300 18.11 4.55 7.94
N LEU A 301 18.00 5.11 9.14
CA LEU A 301 19.11 5.20 10.10
C LEU A 301 19.62 3.83 10.53
N SER A 302 18.72 2.87 10.81
CA SER A 302 19.14 1.51 11.17
C SER A 302 19.84 0.80 10.01
N LEU A 303 19.37 0.98 8.77
CA LEU A 303 20.02 0.39 7.59
C LEU A 303 21.39 1.02 7.33
N ALA A 304 21.52 2.33 7.48
CA ALA A 304 22.79 3.04 7.32
C ALA A 304 23.83 2.60 8.37
N MET A 305 23.40 2.41 9.63
CA MET A 305 24.27 1.87 10.68
C MET A 305 24.69 0.42 10.39
N LEU A 306 23.77 -0.42 9.91
CA LEU A 306 24.07 -1.81 9.56
C LEU A 306 25.08 -1.90 8.40
N ALA A 307 24.88 -1.09 7.35
CA ALA A 307 25.78 -1.02 6.21
C ALA A 307 27.18 -0.52 6.60
N THR A 308 27.25 0.48 7.49
CA THR A 308 28.53 0.99 8.01
C THR A 308 29.26 -0.07 8.83
N ARG A 309 28.52 -0.85 9.66
CA ARG A 309 29.08 -1.96 10.43
C ARG A 309 29.60 -3.09 9.54
N GLN A 310 28.87 -3.46 8.49
CA GLN A 310 29.34 -4.47 7.52
C GLN A 310 30.60 -4.01 6.77
N ARG A 311 30.69 -2.73 6.41
CA ARG A 311 31.87 -2.15 5.75
C ARG A 311 33.11 -2.16 6.65
N LEU A 312 32.94 -1.85 7.95
CA LEU A 312 34.03 -1.92 8.94
C LEU A 312 34.51 -3.36 9.15
N MET A 313 33.59 -4.32 9.26
CA MET A 313 33.92 -5.75 9.40
C MET A 313 34.69 -6.27 8.17
N SER A 314 34.26 -5.94 6.96
CA SER A 314 34.93 -6.32 5.71
C SER A 314 36.36 -5.76 5.62
N ASN A 315 36.57 -4.51 6.03
CA ASN A 315 37.88 -3.88 6.01
C ASN A 315 38.84 -4.54 7.01
N HIS A 316 38.34 -4.91 8.20
CA HIS A 316 39.11 -5.57 9.24
C HIS A 316 39.56 -6.98 8.81
N THR A 317 38.67 -7.75 8.17
CA THR A 317 39.01 -9.07 7.61
C THR A 317 40.08 -8.95 6.52
N SER A 318 39.99 -7.96 5.62
CA SER A 318 41.00 -7.76 4.57
C SER A 318 42.39 -7.38 5.11
N MET A 319 42.45 -6.63 6.23
CA MET A 319 43.72 -6.28 6.87
C MET A 319 44.39 -7.49 7.53
N ILE A 320 43.60 -8.39 8.14
CA ILE A 320 44.11 -9.62 8.73
C ILE A 320 44.69 -10.55 7.65
N THR A 321 44.00 -10.72 6.52
CA THR A 321 44.48 -11.55 5.40
C THR A 321 45.73 -10.98 4.72
N LYS A 322 45.86 -9.65 4.62
CA LYS A 322 47.09 -9.02 4.11
C LYS A 322 48.28 -9.21 5.06
N ARG A 323 48.06 -9.16 6.38
CA ARG A 323 49.11 -9.46 7.38
C ARG A 323 49.56 -10.93 7.35
N SER A 324 48.64 -11.89 7.20
CA SER A 324 49.01 -13.32 7.14
C SER A 324 49.83 -13.68 5.90
N ASN A 325 49.55 -13.04 4.76
CA ASN A 325 50.28 -13.30 3.52
C ASN A 325 51.65 -12.61 3.44
N GLY A 326 51.88 -11.54 4.22
CA GLY A 326 53.18 -10.88 4.33
C GLY A 326 54.21 -11.69 5.14
N LEU A 327 53.76 -12.51 6.09
CA LEU A 327 54.64 -13.32 6.94
C LEU A 327 55.17 -14.60 6.26
N ARG A 328 54.60 -15.03 5.12
CA ARG A 328 55.02 -16.23 4.38
C ARG A 328 56.08 -16.01 3.29
N LYS A 329 56.53 -14.76 3.06
CA LYS A 329 57.59 -14.45 2.09
C LYS A 329 58.85 -13.96 2.79
N ARG A 330 59.54 -14.86 3.51
CA ARG A 330 61.00 -14.74 3.70
C ARG A 330 61.68 -15.68 2.69
N PRO A 331 62.53 -15.18 1.78
CA PRO A 331 63.29 -16.02 0.88
C PRO A 331 64.37 -16.74 1.68
N THR A 332 64.36 -18.08 1.67
CA THR A 332 65.52 -18.89 2.05
C THR A 332 66.54 -18.76 0.93
N GLY A 333 67.48 -17.82 1.09
CA GLY A 333 68.64 -17.66 0.22
C GLY A 333 69.83 -18.44 0.75
N ALA A 334 70.34 -19.32 -0.11
CA ALA A 334 71.73 -19.70 -0.36
C ALA A 334 72.69 -19.94 0.83
N SER A 335 73.17 -21.18 0.97
CA SER A 335 74.52 -21.63 0.53
C SER A 335 74.74 -23.07 0.94
#